data_AF-A0A538RLN0-F1
#
_entry.id   AF-A0A538RLN0-F1
#
_cell.length_a   1.000
_cell.length_b   1.000
_cell.length_c   1.000
_cell.angle_alpha   90.00
_cell.angle_beta   90.00
_cell.angle_gamma   90.00
#
_symmetry.space_group_name_H-M   'P 1'
#
loop_
_entity.id
_entity.type
_entity.pdbx_description
1 polymer ?
#
loop_
_entity_poly.entity_id
_entity_poly.type
_entity_poly.pdbx_seq_one_letter_code
_entity_poly.pdbx_strand_id
1 'polypeptide(L)' 'MKTVKLIGKVDEHDRLCLEVPPTVPPGPVQVVIGFGVTDDDDAGKWAAAVAQSWADDWSDPREDIYTSEDGKPLDAPR' A
#
# COMPACT_ATOMS: atom_id res chain seq x y z
N MET A 1 27.96 -3.36 -8.76
CA MET A 1 27.47 -1.96 -8.85
C MET A 1 27.78 -1.29 -7.52
N LYS A 2 28.37 -0.09 -7.51
CA LYS A 2 28.70 0.64 -6.28
C LYS A 2 27.60 1.67 -6.01
N THR A 3 26.83 1.46 -4.95
CA THR A 3 25.73 2.37 -4.58
C THR A 3 26.24 3.38 -3.56
N VAL A 4 26.06 4.67 -3.83
CA VAL A 4 26.36 5.75 -2.89
C VAL A 4 25.04 6.41 -2.52
N LYS A 5 24.73 6.49 -1.23
CA LYS A 5 23.58 7.25 -0.75
C LYS A 5 23.94 8.74 -0.78
N LEU A 6 23.16 9.51 -1.52
CA LEU A 6 23.27 10.96 -1.57
C LEU A 6 22.09 11.56 -0.82
N ILE A 7 22.35 12.65 -0.11
CA ILE A 7 21.31 13.46 0.51
C ILE A 7 21.02 14.60 -0.46
N GLY A 8 19.74 14.85 -0.69
CA GLY A 8 19.29 15.93 -1.54
C GLY A 8 17.92 16.41 -1.14
N LYS A 9 17.50 17.50 -1.77
CA LYS A 9 16.18 18.11 -1.56
C LYS A 9 15.43 18.15 -2.87
N VAL A 10 14.11 18.05 -2.79
CA VAL A 10 13.23 18.48 -3.87
C VAL A 10 12.95 19.96 -3.61
N ASP A 11 13.23 20.81 -4.59
CA ASP A 11 12.94 22.25 -4.47
C ASP A 11 11.46 22.56 -4.77
N GLU A 12 11.07 23.83 -4.63
CA GLU A 12 9.69 24.29 -4.86
C GLU A 12 9.24 24.19 -6.32
N HIS A 13 10.14 23.86 -7.26
CA HIS A 13 9.86 23.68 -8.67
C HIS A 13 9.91 22.19 -9.08
N ASP A 14 9.76 21.29 -8.09
CA ASP A 14 9.82 19.83 -8.26
C ASP A 14 11.15 19.32 -8.83
N ARG A 15 12.25 20.04 -8.60
CA ARG A 15 13.58 19.64 -9.08
C ARG A 15 14.35 18.94 -7.98
N LEU A 16 14.89 17.76 -8.31
CA LEU A 16 15.79 17.04 -7.41
C LEU A 16 17.19 17.67 -7.43
N CYS A 17 17.58 18.27 -6.31
CA CYS A 17 18.94 18.77 -6.08
C CYS A 17 19.73 17.74 -5.24
N LEU A 18 20.76 17.13 -5.83
CA LEU A 18 21.68 16.22 -5.15
C LEU A 18 23.07 16.85 -5.05
N GLU A 19 23.69 16.78 -3.88
CA GLU A 19 25.10 17.12 -3.73
C GLU A 19 25.96 15.87 -3.99
N VAL A 20 26.81 15.94 -5.02
CA VAL A 20 27.66 14.82 -5.42
C VAL A 20 29.04 14.98 -4.77
N PRO A 21 29.48 14.05 -3.89
CA PRO A 21 30.79 14.13 -3.27
C PRO A 21 31.89 13.88 -4.31
N PRO A 22 33.11 14.43 -4.09
CA PRO A 22 34.22 14.34 -5.04
C PRO A 22 34.72 12.91 -5.31
N THR A 23 34.22 11.93 -4.57
CA THR A 23 34.54 10.51 -4.72
C THR A 23 33.77 9.83 -5.86
N VAL A 24 32.75 10.49 -6.42
CA VAL A 24 31.99 9.98 -7.57
C VAL A 24 32.64 10.51 -8.86
N PRO A 25 33.13 9.63 -9.75
CA PRO A 25 33.73 10.05 -11.00
C PRO A 25 32.67 10.69 -11.94
N PRO A 26 33.07 11.63 -12.82
CA PRO A 26 32.16 12.19 -13.80
C PRO A 26 31.67 11.11 -14.77
N GLY A 27 30.36 11.08 -15.02
CA GLY A 27 29.74 10.11 -15.92
C GLY A 27 28.22 9.99 -15.72
N PRO A 28 27.54 9.22 -16.58
CA PRO A 28 26.13 8.94 -16.40
C PRO A 28 25.89 8.14 -15.11
N VAL A 29 24.88 8.53 -14.36
CA VAL A 29 24.48 7.87 -13.10
C VAL A 29 23.00 7.55 -13.10
N GLN A 30 22.62 6.46 -12.44
CA GLN A 30 21.23 6.10 -12.18
C GLN A 30 20.85 6.57 -10.78
N VAL A 31 19.75 7.32 -10.68
CA VAL A 31 19.18 7.79 -9.41
C VAL A 31 17.95 6.96 -9.09
N VAL A 32 17.86 6.46 -7.85
CA VAL A 32 16.67 5.76 -7.33
C VAL A 32 16.08 6.61 -6.22
N ILE A 33 14.82 7.02 -6.38
CA ILE A 33 14.08 7.81 -5.41
C ILE A 33 13.10 6.88 -4.70
N GLY A 34 13.26 6.73 -3.39
CA GLY A 34 12.30 6.04 -2.55
C GLY A 34 11.40 7.07 -1.87
N PHE A 35 10.12 7.06 -2.19
CA PHE A 35 9.13 7.77 -1.38
C PHE A 35 8.79 6.88 -0.20
N GLY A 36 8.94 7.41 1.02
CA GLY A 36 8.33 6.79 2.18
C GLY A 36 6.82 6.90 2.00
N VAL A 37 6.17 5.81 1.64
CA VAL A 37 4.73 5.70 1.86
C VAL A 37 4.58 5.81 3.38
N THR A 38 4.00 6.90 3.87
CA THR A 38 3.39 6.90 5.21
C THR A 38 2.19 5.96 5.13
N ASP A 39 2.49 4.67 5.14
CA ASP A 39 1.58 3.55 4.90
C ASP A 39 0.62 3.32 6.08
N ASP A 40 0.83 4.02 7.19
CA ASP A 40 -0.04 3.92 8.36
C ASP A 40 -1.47 4.42 8.08
N ASP A 41 -1.64 5.34 7.13
CA ASP A 41 -2.94 5.97 6.90
C ASP A 41 -3.77 5.26 5.81
N ASP A 42 -3.14 4.55 4.86
CA ASP A 42 -3.85 3.84 3.79
C ASP A 42 -4.17 2.39 4.16
N ALA A 43 -3.23 1.67 4.80
CA ALA A 43 -3.49 0.32 5.30
C ALA A 43 -4.56 0.31 6.41
N GLY A 44 -4.53 1.30 7.31
CA GLY A 44 -5.53 1.47 8.36
C GLY A 44 -6.92 1.77 7.80
N LYS A 45 -7.02 2.64 6.78
CA LYS A 45 -8.28 2.97 6.11
C LYS A 45 -8.83 1.79 5.32
N TRP A 46 -7.98 1.04 4.62
CA TRP A 46 -8.39 -0.16 3.91
C TRP A 46 -8.89 -1.25 4.87
N ALA A 47 -8.14 -1.53 5.94
CA ALA A 47 -8.56 -2.51 6.95
C ALA A 47 -9.86 -2.12 7.65
N ALA A 48 -10.04 -0.83 7.97
CA ALA A 48 -11.28 -0.32 8.57
C ALA A 48 -12.47 -0.43 7.60
N ALA A 49 -12.27 -0.12 6.31
CA ALA A 49 -13.31 -0.25 5.29
C ALA A 49 -13.73 -1.71 5.07
N VAL A 50 -12.77 -2.64 5.02
CA VAL A 50 -13.05 -4.09 4.92
C VAL A 50 -13.81 -4.57 6.15
N ALA A 51 -13.34 -4.23 7.35
CA ALA A 51 -14.00 -4.61 8.60
C ALA A 51 -15.43 -4.05 8.69
N GLN A 52 -15.67 -2.82 8.23
CA GLN A 52 -17.01 -2.24 8.20
C GLN A 52 -17.94 -2.97 7.23
N SER A 53 -17.46 -3.30 6.03
CA SER A 53 -18.27 -4.05 5.05
C SER A 53 -18.63 -5.47 5.54
N TRP A 54 -17.71 -6.13 6.24
CA TRP A 54 -17.94 -7.49 6.74
C TRP A 54 -18.72 -7.52 8.04
N ALA A 55 -18.70 -6.45 8.84
CA ALA A 55 -19.49 -6.37 10.07
C ALA A 55 -21.00 -6.44 9.78
N ASP A 56 -21.44 -5.83 8.67
CA ASP A 56 -22.84 -5.91 8.25
C ASP A 56 -23.21 -7.35 7.85
N ASP A 57 -22.36 -8.03 7.08
CA ASP A 57 -22.57 -9.42 6.65
C ASP A 57 -22.48 -10.43 7.81
N TRP A 58 -21.56 -10.26 8.76
CA TRP A 58 -21.40 -11.13 9.93
C TRP A 58 -22.48 -10.92 11.00
N SER A 59 -23.25 -9.84 10.91
CA SER A 59 -24.34 -9.57 11.85
C SER A 59 -25.64 -10.28 11.47
N ASP A 60 -25.70 -10.91 10.29
CA ASP A 60 -26.87 -11.64 9.79
C ASP A 60 -26.81 -13.14 10.18
N PRO A 61 -27.62 -13.61 11.13
CA PRO A 61 -27.62 -15.02 11.56
C PRO A 61 -28.02 -16.00 10.46
N ARG A 62 -28.58 -15.52 9.35
CA ARG A 62 -28.97 -16.35 8.18
C ARG A 62 -27.75 -16.78 7.37
N GLU A 63 -26.67 -16.02 7.44
CA GLU A 63 -25.39 -16.31 6.76
C GLU A 63 -24.50 -17.27 7.59
N ASP A 64 -24.99 -17.79 8.72
CA ASP A 64 -24.24 -18.73 9.58
C ASP A 64 -24.51 -20.22 9.24
N ILE A 65 -25.57 -20.52 8.49
CA ILE A 65 -26.02 -21.90 8.24
C ILE A 65 -26.08 -22.19 6.74
N TYR A 66 -25.22 -23.12 6.31
CA TYR A 66 -25.07 -23.51 4.91
C TYR A 66 -25.50 -24.95 4.65
N THR A 67 -26.02 -25.19 3.45
CA THR A 67 -26.28 -26.54 2.92
C THR A 67 -24.97 -27.25 2.54
N SER A 68 -24.83 -28.51 2.92
CA SER A 68 -23.62 -29.30 2.60
C SER A 68 -23.48 -29.67 1.13
N GLU A 69 -24.55 -29.57 0.35
CA GLU A 69 -24.60 -30.00 -1.05
C GLU A 69 -24.07 -28.93 -2.01
N ASP A 70 -24.44 -27.67 -1.79
CA ASP A 70 -24.10 -26.55 -2.68
C ASP A 70 -23.48 -25.34 -1.97
N GLY A 71 -23.31 -25.39 -0.63
CA GLY A 71 -22.65 -24.35 0.14
C GLY A 71 -23.41 -23.03 0.14
N LYS A 72 -24.74 -23.06 -0.04
CA LYS A 72 -25.59 -21.87 -0.03
C LYS A 72 -26.21 -21.65 1.34
N PRO A 73 -26.50 -20.38 1.70
CA PRO A 73 -27.27 -20.09 2.90
C PRO A 73 -28.61 -20.82 2.87
N LEU A 74 -29.02 -21.38 4.01
CA LEU A 74 -30.26 -22.16 4.13
C LEU A 74 -31.51 -21.34 3.74
N ASP A 75 -31.47 -20.03 3.97
CA ASP A 75 -32.58 -19.09 3.70
C ASP A 75 -32.38 -18.26 2.42
N ALA A 76 -31.51 -18.71 1.50
CA ALA A 76 -31.31 -18.02 0.22
C ALA A 76 -32.65 -17.91 -0.55
N PRO A 77 -32.99 -16.72 -1.11
CA PRO A 77 -34.19 -16.57 -1.91
C PRO A 77 -34.14 -17.53 -3.11
N ARG A 78 -35.19 -18.36 -3.23
CA ARG A 78 -35.36 -19.34 -4.31
C ARG A 78 -35.66 -18.69 -5.65
#